data_AF-Q6F2D8-F1
#
_entry.id   AF-Q6F2D8-F1
#
_cell.length_a   1.000
_cell.length_b   1.000
_cell.length_c   1.000
_cell.angle_alpha   90.00
_cell.angle_beta   90.00
_cell.angle_gamma   90.00
#
_symmetry.space_group_name_H-M   'P 1'
#
loop_
_entity.id
_entity.type
_entity.pdbx_description
1 polymer ?
#
loop_
_entity_poly.entity_id
_entity_poly.type
_entity_poly.pdbx_seq_one_letter_code
_entity_poly.pdbx_strand_id
1 'polypeptide(L)'
;MESAKLQYRPSRSSHRSPNRNSSKSKSRIFCYTSIVFVIAFLCYVFVFSSHVRFSVKRKYGIVIDGGSTGTRIHVFEYEVRNGVPVYDFGDQGLVSMRVNPGLSAYAEEPEMASESVGKLVEFGKQNVPQEYWSSTEIRLMATAGMRLLDSGVQEKILEVCRGVLRDSGLKFTDDWASVISGSDEGLYAWVIANYALGTLGSDPLQTTGIIELGGASAQVTFVSNEPMPPEYSRTIKFRNFTYRIYSHSLLQFGQNVAFDLLLESLVARGHHQAPESVKLMDPCSPRGYPHNLIKTKFFGLPPKAFLSDLMAAGKSFCEEDWSSLKSKYPSLQEEDLHRYCFSSAYILALLHDSLGIALDDDRIGYANQVENIPLDWALGAFILQSTAELDKEHSGWFANMFSEDSLILLLFFAFFILVMFTAWRKDQSGSSTTSSKNLCTLCCLVPRAKDAILRRGQINLMGLLK
;
A
#
# COMPACT_ATOMS: atom_id res chain seq x y z
N MET A 1 120.22 -12.52 -46.79
CA MET A 1 120.10 -11.13 -46.30
C MET A 1 118.96 -10.50 -47.07
N GLU A 2 117.73 -10.60 -46.55
CA GLU A 2 116.56 -9.95 -47.16
C GLU A 2 115.49 -9.74 -46.08
N SER A 3 114.71 -8.67 -46.21
CA SER A 3 114.00 -8.07 -45.07
C SER A 3 112.51 -8.43 -45.02
N ALA A 4 112.03 -8.87 -43.86
CA ALA A 4 110.62 -9.15 -43.64
C ALA A 4 109.74 -7.88 -43.76
N LYS A 5 108.66 -7.97 -44.54
CA LYS A 5 107.59 -6.96 -44.59
C LYS A 5 106.35 -7.51 -43.91
N LEU A 6 105.90 -6.89 -42.82
CA LEU A 6 104.57 -7.16 -42.26
C LEU A 6 103.50 -6.61 -43.22
N GLN A 7 102.44 -7.39 -43.47
CA GLN A 7 101.19 -6.90 -44.04
C GLN A 7 100.10 -6.92 -42.98
N TYR A 8 99.45 -5.77 -42.78
CA TYR A 8 98.35 -5.59 -41.84
C TYR A 8 97.04 -6.11 -42.45
N ARG A 9 96.26 -6.88 -41.68
CA ARG A 9 95.06 -7.61 -42.16
C ARG A 9 93.77 -6.96 -41.62
N PRO A 10 93.00 -6.21 -42.42
CA PRO A 10 91.76 -5.61 -41.96
C PRO A 10 90.65 -6.65 -41.83
N SER A 11 89.98 -6.69 -40.68
CA SER A 11 88.80 -7.51 -40.43
C SER A 11 87.54 -6.88 -41.01
N ARG A 12 86.90 -7.53 -42.00
CA ARG A 12 85.58 -7.13 -42.50
C ARG A 12 84.50 -7.35 -41.43
N SER A 13 83.84 -6.29 -41.00
CA SER A 13 82.58 -6.38 -40.26
C SER A 13 81.42 -6.70 -41.23
N SER A 14 80.67 -7.76 -40.96
CA SER A 14 79.47 -8.12 -41.72
C SER A 14 78.23 -7.46 -41.10
N HIS A 15 77.84 -6.29 -41.62
CA HIS A 15 76.57 -5.67 -41.23
C HIS A 15 75.38 -6.52 -41.67
N ARG A 16 74.84 -7.32 -40.75
CA ARG A 16 73.55 -8.00 -40.91
C ARG A 16 72.43 -7.03 -40.48
N SER A 17 71.70 -6.47 -41.44
CA SER A 17 70.62 -5.52 -41.16
C SER A 17 69.46 -6.21 -40.40
N PRO A 18 68.99 -5.68 -39.25
CA PRO A 18 67.86 -6.23 -38.52
C PRO A 18 66.55 -5.96 -39.27
N ASN A 19 65.79 -7.01 -39.57
CA ASN A 19 64.55 -6.92 -40.35
C ASN A 19 63.43 -6.20 -39.57
N ARG A 20 63.33 -4.88 -39.77
CA ARG A 20 62.52 -3.94 -38.96
C ARG A 20 61.00 -4.04 -39.18
N ASN A 21 60.52 -4.94 -40.02
CA ASN A 21 59.13 -4.97 -40.49
C ASN A 21 58.16 -5.81 -39.63
N SER A 22 58.63 -6.77 -38.83
CA SER A 22 57.74 -7.67 -38.06
C SER A 22 57.04 -7.00 -36.86
N SER A 23 57.71 -6.03 -36.22
CA SER A 23 57.17 -5.28 -35.06
C SER A 23 55.92 -4.45 -35.42
N LYS A 24 55.98 -3.67 -36.50
CA LYS A 24 54.88 -2.79 -36.93
C LYS A 24 53.60 -3.56 -37.30
N SER A 25 53.73 -4.80 -37.77
CA SER A 25 52.57 -5.64 -38.10
C SER A 25 51.80 -6.06 -36.84
N LYS A 26 52.52 -6.54 -35.81
CA LYS A 26 51.90 -6.99 -34.54
C LYS A 26 51.17 -5.85 -33.81
N SER A 27 51.76 -4.66 -33.77
CA SER A 27 51.14 -3.47 -33.19
C SER A 27 49.81 -3.10 -33.87
N ARG A 28 49.75 -3.15 -35.21
CA ARG A 28 48.51 -2.86 -35.95
C ARG A 28 47.40 -3.88 -35.68
N ILE A 29 47.72 -5.18 -35.64
CA ILE A 29 46.77 -6.25 -35.32
C ILE A 29 46.15 -6.01 -33.94
N PHE A 30 46.99 -5.68 -32.94
CA PHE A 30 46.58 -5.41 -31.56
C PHE A 30 45.60 -4.22 -31.45
N CYS A 31 45.84 -3.13 -32.22
CA CYS A 31 44.89 -2.02 -32.30
C CYS A 31 43.54 -2.45 -32.90
N TYR A 32 43.54 -3.22 -34.01
CA TYR A 32 42.29 -3.68 -34.62
C TYR A 32 41.51 -4.64 -33.70
N THR A 33 42.15 -5.57 -33.01
CA THR A 33 41.47 -6.45 -32.04
C THR A 33 40.89 -5.65 -30.87
N SER A 34 41.58 -4.59 -30.42
CA SER A 34 41.09 -3.70 -29.37
C SER A 34 39.85 -2.91 -29.82
N ILE A 35 39.88 -2.36 -31.04
CA ILE A 35 38.76 -1.62 -31.62
C ILE A 35 37.54 -2.53 -31.80
N VAL A 36 37.74 -3.77 -32.27
CA VAL A 36 36.65 -4.76 -32.38
C VAL A 36 36.08 -5.11 -31.01
N PHE A 37 36.91 -5.32 -29.97
CA PHE A 37 36.42 -5.56 -28.61
C PHE A 37 35.67 -4.37 -28.01
N VAL A 38 36.15 -3.14 -28.23
CA VAL A 38 35.46 -1.91 -27.77
C VAL A 38 34.15 -1.71 -28.51
N ILE A 39 34.10 -1.94 -29.84
CA ILE A 39 32.84 -1.89 -30.60
C ILE A 39 31.89 -2.99 -30.13
N ALA A 40 32.36 -4.23 -29.94
CA ALA A 40 31.53 -5.32 -29.43
C ALA A 40 30.98 -5.02 -28.02
N PHE A 41 31.79 -4.42 -27.14
CA PHE A 41 31.36 -3.98 -25.81
C PHE A 41 30.36 -2.81 -25.88
N LEU A 42 30.60 -1.82 -26.74
CA LEU A 42 29.67 -0.70 -26.94
C LEU A 42 28.35 -1.17 -27.58
N CYS A 43 28.40 -2.12 -28.51
CA CYS A 43 27.20 -2.76 -29.06
C CYS A 43 26.48 -3.61 -28.01
N TYR A 44 27.20 -4.37 -27.17
CA TYR A 44 26.61 -5.09 -26.05
C TYR A 44 25.94 -4.13 -25.07
N VAL A 45 26.62 -3.08 -24.62
CA VAL A 45 26.06 -2.05 -23.74
C VAL A 45 24.87 -1.35 -24.41
N PHE A 46 24.93 -1.00 -25.70
CA PHE A 46 23.82 -0.37 -26.40
C PHE A 46 22.61 -1.30 -26.55
N VAL A 47 22.83 -2.58 -26.92
CA VAL A 47 21.77 -3.59 -27.01
C VAL A 47 21.18 -3.87 -25.62
N PHE A 48 22.01 -4.04 -24.59
CA PHE A 48 21.58 -4.23 -23.20
C PHE A 48 20.82 -3.02 -22.67
N SER A 49 21.32 -1.79 -22.85
CA SER A 49 20.59 -0.56 -22.52
C SER A 49 19.30 -0.37 -23.35
N SER A 50 19.22 -0.94 -24.55
CA SER A 50 17.97 -0.97 -25.34
C SER A 50 16.99 -2.08 -24.92
N HIS A 51 17.47 -3.14 -24.25
CA HIS A 51 16.64 -4.06 -23.47
C HIS A 51 16.20 -3.44 -22.14
N VAL A 52 17.03 -2.58 -21.53
CA VAL A 52 16.66 -1.64 -20.45
C VAL A 52 15.95 -0.39 -21.03
N ARG A 53 15.20 -0.55 -22.12
CA ARG A 53 14.13 0.40 -22.45
C ARG A 53 13.11 0.32 -21.34
N PHE A 54 12.90 1.45 -20.65
CA PHE A 54 11.93 1.60 -19.58
C PHE A 54 10.50 1.36 -20.10
N SER A 55 10.08 0.10 -20.11
CA SER A 55 8.71 -0.31 -20.38
C SER A 55 7.86 0.14 -19.20
N VAL A 56 7.09 1.21 -19.41
CA VAL A 56 5.92 1.51 -18.58
C VAL A 56 4.98 0.32 -18.73
N LYS A 57 4.84 -0.48 -17.67
CA LYS A 57 3.93 -1.63 -17.66
C LYS A 57 2.64 -1.23 -16.97
N ARG A 58 1.58 -1.15 -17.75
CA ARG A 58 0.21 -1.15 -17.22
C ARG A 58 -0.06 -2.51 -16.57
N LYS A 59 -0.58 -2.48 -15.35
CA LYS A 59 -1.06 -3.63 -14.58
C LYS A 59 -2.46 -3.30 -14.06
N TYR A 60 -3.20 -4.35 -13.69
CA TYR A 60 -4.51 -4.23 -13.06
C TYR A 60 -4.56 -5.05 -11.77
N GLY A 61 -5.49 -4.69 -10.88
CA GLY A 61 -5.79 -5.46 -9.67
C GLY A 61 -7.20 -5.18 -9.16
N ILE A 62 -7.76 -6.10 -8.39
CA ILE A 62 -9.14 -6.03 -7.90
C ILE A 62 -9.20 -6.40 -6.42
N VAL A 63 -9.86 -5.56 -5.61
CA VAL A 63 -10.17 -5.84 -4.20
C VAL A 63 -11.67 -5.75 -3.98
N ILE A 64 -12.23 -6.77 -3.34
CA ILE A 64 -13.63 -6.84 -2.92
C ILE A 64 -13.71 -6.66 -1.38
N ASP A 65 -14.35 -5.58 -0.93
CA ASP A 65 -14.71 -5.35 0.48
C ASP A 65 -16.00 -6.12 0.82
N GLY A 66 -15.87 -7.14 1.65
CA GLY A 66 -16.98 -7.90 2.21
C GLY A 66 -17.63 -7.18 3.40
N GLY A 67 -18.17 -5.98 3.14
CA GLY A 67 -18.72 -5.07 4.13
C GLY A 67 -20.03 -5.52 4.77
N SER A 68 -20.22 -5.22 6.06
CA SER A 68 -21.40 -5.62 6.86
C SER A 68 -22.78 -5.15 6.36
N THR A 69 -22.86 -4.20 5.43
CA THR A 69 -24.13 -3.66 4.88
C THR A 69 -24.14 -3.62 3.35
N GLY A 70 -23.12 -4.18 2.70
CA GLY A 70 -22.98 -4.19 1.26
C GLY A 70 -21.56 -4.57 0.86
N THR A 71 -21.45 -5.30 -0.23
CA THR A 71 -20.18 -5.79 -0.77
C THR A 71 -19.73 -4.85 -1.89
N ARG A 72 -18.49 -4.35 -1.84
CA ARG A 72 -17.94 -3.42 -2.85
C ARG A 72 -16.86 -4.11 -3.66
N ILE A 73 -16.72 -3.75 -4.93
CA ILE A 73 -15.54 -4.04 -5.74
C ILE A 73 -14.82 -2.73 -6.09
N HIS A 74 -13.50 -2.76 -6.01
CA HIS A 74 -12.59 -1.74 -6.49
C HIS A 74 -11.72 -2.36 -7.58
N VAL A 75 -11.70 -1.75 -8.77
CA VAL A 75 -10.87 -2.16 -9.90
C VAL A 75 -9.84 -1.06 -10.13
N PHE A 76 -8.56 -1.45 -10.14
CA PHE A 76 -7.42 -0.55 -10.25
C PHE A 76 -6.72 -0.74 -11.59
N GLU A 77 -6.51 0.34 -12.33
CA GLU A 77 -5.47 0.45 -13.36
C GLU A 77 -4.27 1.19 -12.76
N TYR A 78 -3.06 0.66 -12.95
CA TYR A 78 -1.84 1.31 -12.46
C TYR A 78 -0.64 1.06 -13.36
N GLU A 79 0.34 1.97 -13.29
CA GLU A 79 1.57 1.88 -14.07
C GLU A 79 2.79 1.57 -13.19
N VAL A 80 3.60 0.60 -13.61
CA VAL A 80 4.92 0.37 -13.01
C VAL A 80 5.95 1.25 -13.74
N ARG A 81 6.41 2.31 -13.08
CA ARG A 81 7.44 3.23 -13.57
C ARG A 81 8.72 3.04 -12.76
N ASN A 82 9.81 2.64 -13.41
CA ASN A 82 11.12 2.39 -12.79
C ASN A 82 11.08 1.37 -11.61
N GLY A 83 10.15 0.40 -11.65
CA GLY A 83 9.91 -0.56 -10.56
C GLY A 83 8.99 -0.06 -9.44
N VAL A 84 8.62 1.23 -9.45
CA VAL A 84 7.69 1.83 -8.48
C VAL A 84 6.28 1.84 -9.07
N PRO A 85 5.23 1.43 -8.34
CA PRO A 85 3.87 1.59 -8.81
C PRO A 85 3.43 3.06 -8.72
N VAL A 86 2.72 3.51 -9.75
CA VAL A 86 2.05 4.80 -9.84
C VAL A 86 0.58 4.52 -10.08
N TYR A 87 -0.24 4.82 -9.07
CA TYR A 87 -1.68 4.67 -9.11
C TYR A 87 -2.31 5.96 -9.60
N ASP A 88 -3.35 5.85 -10.44
CA ASP A 88 -4.34 6.90 -10.59
C ASP A 88 -5.59 6.51 -9.77
N PHE A 89 -6.12 7.45 -8.99
CA PHE A 89 -7.30 7.26 -8.15
C PHE A 89 -8.49 8.11 -8.61
N GLY A 90 -8.35 8.84 -9.72
CA GLY A 90 -9.48 9.45 -10.43
C GLY A 90 -10.26 8.43 -11.26
N ASP A 91 -11.34 8.90 -11.89
CA ASP A 91 -12.38 8.09 -12.56
C ASP A 91 -11.88 7.17 -13.70
N GLN A 92 -10.63 7.30 -14.14
CA GLN A 92 -10.01 6.42 -15.14
C GLN A 92 -9.10 5.33 -14.54
N GLY A 93 -8.47 5.60 -13.38
CA GLY A 93 -7.57 4.67 -12.71
C GLY A 93 -8.24 3.81 -11.62
N LEU A 94 -9.32 4.33 -11.03
CA LEU A 94 -10.13 3.62 -10.04
C LEU A 94 -11.61 3.68 -10.42
N VAL A 95 -12.19 2.52 -10.74
CA VAL A 95 -13.64 2.34 -10.87
C VAL A 95 -14.16 1.39 -9.79
N SER A 96 -15.40 1.57 -9.35
CA SER A 96 -15.94 0.82 -8.23
C SER A 96 -17.45 0.63 -8.32
N MET A 97 -17.95 -0.50 -7.82
CA MET A 97 -19.38 -0.82 -7.73
C MET A 97 -19.72 -1.42 -6.37
N ARG A 98 -20.94 -1.23 -5.90
CA ARG A 98 -21.47 -1.84 -4.66
C ARG A 98 -22.74 -2.62 -4.94
N VAL A 99 -22.86 -3.78 -4.31
CA VAL A 99 -24.12 -4.54 -4.17
C VAL A 99 -24.54 -4.58 -2.70
N ASN A 100 -25.85 -4.75 -2.46
CA ASN A 100 -26.43 -4.96 -1.13
C ASN A 100 -27.29 -6.24 -1.19
N PRO A 101 -27.44 -6.98 -0.07
CA PRO A 101 -26.87 -6.75 1.25
C PRO A 101 -25.35 -7.08 1.32
N GLY A 102 -24.78 -7.00 2.53
CA GLY A 102 -23.42 -7.45 2.80
C GLY A 102 -23.33 -8.97 2.94
N LEU A 103 -22.14 -9.55 2.78
CA LEU A 103 -21.92 -11.01 2.78
C LEU A 103 -22.52 -11.72 4.01
N SER A 104 -22.50 -11.09 5.19
CA SER A 104 -23.01 -11.66 6.43
C SER A 104 -24.54 -11.81 6.48
N ALA A 105 -25.28 -11.22 5.54
CA ALA A 105 -26.72 -11.47 5.40
C ALA A 105 -27.04 -12.85 4.80
N TYR A 106 -26.08 -13.49 4.13
CA TYR A 106 -26.23 -14.84 3.57
C TYR A 106 -25.91 -15.95 4.59
N ALA A 107 -26.07 -15.68 5.89
CA ALA A 107 -25.82 -16.62 6.97
C ALA A 107 -26.74 -17.85 6.94
N GLU A 108 -28.00 -17.65 6.55
CA GLU A 108 -29.01 -18.72 6.43
C GLU A 108 -28.95 -19.42 5.05
N GLU A 109 -28.69 -18.65 3.98
CA GLU A 109 -28.62 -19.14 2.60
C GLU A 109 -27.29 -18.76 1.90
N PRO A 110 -26.15 -19.41 2.23
CA PRO A 110 -24.83 -19.05 1.70
C PRO A 110 -24.71 -19.04 0.18
N GLU A 111 -25.46 -19.90 -0.52
CA GLU A 111 -25.46 -20.00 -1.99
C GLU A 111 -25.87 -18.66 -2.65
N MET A 112 -26.70 -17.84 -1.99
CA MET A 112 -27.12 -16.53 -2.51
C MET A 112 -25.98 -15.50 -2.59
N ALA A 113 -24.84 -15.77 -1.91
CA ALA A 113 -23.63 -14.98 -2.08
C ALA A 113 -23.04 -15.12 -3.50
N SER A 114 -23.31 -16.22 -4.21
CA SER A 114 -22.78 -16.47 -5.56
C SER A 114 -23.25 -15.43 -6.59
N GLU A 115 -24.55 -15.13 -6.62
CA GLU A 115 -25.12 -14.12 -7.52
C GLU A 115 -24.63 -12.71 -7.15
N SER A 116 -24.48 -12.44 -5.85
CA SER A 116 -24.01 -11.17 -5.30
C SER A 116 -22.55 -10.87 -5.70
N VAL A 117 -21.66 -11.86 -5.54
CA VAL A 117 -20.24 -11.74 -5.94
C VAL A 117 -20.07 -11.86 -7.46
N GLY A 118 -20.88 -12.66 -8.15
CA GLY A 118 -20.84 -12.79 -9.62
C GLY A 118 -21.09 -11.47 -10.34
N LYS A 119 -22.05 -10.66 -9.85
CA LYS A 119 -22.30 -9.29 -10.35
C LYS A 119 -21.07 -8.39 -10.20
N LEU A 120 -20.34 -8.50 -9.09
CA LEU A 120 -19.09 -7.76 -8.87
C LEU A 120 -17.97 -8.25 -9.81
N VAL A 121 -17.81 -9.56 -9.96
CA VAL A 121 -16.79 -10.17 -10.84
C VAL A 121 -16.97 -9.78 -12.30
N GLU A 122 -18.20 -9.77 -12.82
CA GLU A 122 -18.45 -9.33 -14.20
C GLU A 122 -18.26 -7.81 -14.38
N PHE A 123 -18.56 -6.97 -13.38
CA PHE A 123 -18.15 -5.57 -13.40
C PHE A 123 -16.61 -5.44 -13.42
N GLY A 124 -15.88 -6.27 -12.67
CA GLY A 124 -14.43 -6.35 -12.72
C GLY A 124 -13.92 -6.66 -14.14
N LYS A 125 -14.46 -7.71 -14.76
CA LYS A 125 -14.09 -8.18 -16.10
C LYS A 125 -14.48 -7.21 -17.23
N GLN A 126 -15.51 -6.40 -17.04
CA GLN A 126 -15.88 -5.32 -17.97
C GLN A 126 -14.89 -4.14 -17.95
N ASN A 127 -14.19 -3.93 -16.84
CA ASN A 127 -13.25 -2.80 -16.65
C ASN A 127 -11.77 -3.20 -16.73
N VAL A 128 -11.46 -4.49 -16.95
CA VAL A 128 -10.11 -4.99 -17.18
C VAL A 128 -10.05 -5.63 -18.58
N PRO A 129 -9.15 -5.22 -19.50
CA PRO A 129 -9.07 -5.82 -20.83
C PRO A 129 -8.70 -7.31 -20.76
N GLN A 130 -9.26 -8.11 -21.68
CA GLN A 130 -9.26 -9.58 -21.60
C GLN A 130 -7.84 -10.18 -21.58
N GLU A 131 -6.88 -9.55 -22.25
CA GLU A 131 -5.48 -9.94 -22.27
C GLU A 131 -4.75 -9.79 -20.92
N TYR A 132 -5.34 -9.06 -19.97
CA TYR A 132 -4.83 -8.90 -18.60
C TYR A 132 -5.52 -9.81 -17.57
N TRP A 133 -6.64 -10.48 -17.88
CA TRP A 133 -7.42 -11.21 -16.86
C TRP A 133 -6.57 -12.21 -16.07
N SER A 134 -5.82 -13.08 -16.75
CA SER A 134 -4.98 -14.12 -16.12
C SER A 134 -3.75 -13.58 -15.37
N SER A 135 -3.45 -12.29 -15.46
CA SER A 135 -2.41 -11.62 -14.67
C SER A 135 -2.97 -10.69 -13.57
N THR A 136 -4.27 -10.37 -13.63
CA THR A 136 -4.98 -9.46 -12.73
C THR A 136 -5.38 -10.20 -11.46
N GLU A 137 -4.77 -9.86 -10.33
CA GLU A 137 -5.15 -10.45 -9.04
C GLU A 137 -6.51 -9.93 -8.58
N ILE A 138 -7.40 -10.85 -8.21
CA ILE A 138 -8.66 -10.55 -7.52
C ILE A 138 -8.61 -11.10 -6.10
N ARG A 139 -9.03 -10.28 -5.12
CA ARG A 139 -9.07 -10.67 -3.70
C ARG A 139 -10.40 -10.26 -3.07
N LEU A 140 -10.88 -11.04 -2.11
CA LEU A 140 -12.06 -10.75 -1.29
C LEU A 140 -11.66 -10.73 0.18
N MET A 141 -11.82 -9.56 0.80
CA MET A 141 -11.43 -9.29 2.17
C MET A 141 -12.69 -8.90 2.95
N ALA A 142 -13.22 -9.85 3.74
CA ALA A 142 -14.45 -9.67 4.49
C ALA A 142 -14.18 -9.04 5.88
N THR A 143 -15.07 -8.14 6.32
CA THR A 143 -14.83 -7.28 7.48
C THR A 143 -15.72 -7.65 8.68
N ALA A 144 -15.98 -6.69 9.57
CA ALA A 144 -16.70 -6.88 10.84
C ALA A 144 -18.02 -7.65 10.74
N GLY A 145 -18.76 -7.54 9.63
CA GLY A 145 -20.02 -8.29 9.45
C GLY A 145 -19.82 -9.79 9.47
N MET A 146 -18.77 -10.29 8.80
CA MET A 146 -18.41 -11.70 8.83
C MET A 146 -17.76 -12.09 10.16
N ARG A 147 -17.00 -11.19 10.79
CA ARG A 147 -16.42 -11.40 12.14
C ARG A 147 -17.47 -11.62 13.25
N LEU A 148 -18.74 -11.30 13.00
CA LEU A 148 -19.86 -11.53 13.94
C LEU A 148 -20.55 -12.90 13.77
N LEU A 149 -20.27 -13.65 12.72
CA LEU A 149 -20.86 -14.97 12.48
C LEU A 149 -20.00 -16.10 13.07
N ASP A 150 -20.60 -17.26 13.34
CA ASP A 150 -19.85 -18.48 13.65
C ASP A 150 -18.90 -18.87 12.52
N SER A 151 -17.71 -19.38 12.85
CA SER A 151 -16.67 -19.74 11.85
C SER A 151 -17.16 -20.77 10.81
N GLY A 152 -18.01 -21.71 11.21
CA GLY A 152 -18.64 -22.68 10.31
C GLY A 152 -19.73 -22.11 9.39
N VAL A 153 -20.16 -20.86 9.62
CA VAL A 153 -21.02 -20.09 8.71
C VAL A 153 -20.16 -19.17 7.84
N GLN A 154 -19.15 -18.51 8.43
CA GLN A 154 -18.16 -17.70 7.68
C GLN A 154 -17.56 -18.49 6.51
N GLU A 155 -17.09 -19.71 6.79
CA GLU A 155 -16.39 -20.54 5.80
C GLU A 155 -17.32 -21.08 4.70
N LYS A 156 -18.60 -21.32 4.97
CA LYS A 156 -19.59 -21.68 3.93
C LYS A 156 -19.79 -20.55 2.93
N ILE A 157 -20.00 -19.33 3.42
CA ILE A 157 -20.17 -18.14 2.58
C ILE A 157 -18.88 -17.87 1.78
N LEU A 158 -17.71 -17.99 2.43
CA LEU A 158 -16.43 -17.82 1.74
C LEU A 158 -16.20 -18.88 0.66
N GLU A 159 -16.54 -20.15 0.87
CA GLU A 159 -16.36 -21.18 -0.16
C GLU A 159 -17.25 -20.95 -1.38
N VAL A 160 -18.50 -20.51 -1.19
CA VAL A 160 -19.37 -20.06 -2.30
C VAL A 160 -18.72 -18.90 -3.06
N CYS A 161 -18.12 -17.94 -2.35
CA CYS A 161 -17.38 -16.85 -2.97
C CYS A 161 -16.12 -17.33 -3.72
N ARG A 162 -15.36 -18.28 -3.17
CA ARG A 162 -14.19 -18.90 -3.82
C ARG A 162 -14.57 -19.62 -5.10
N GLY A 163 -15.71 -20.30 -5.15
CA GLY A 163 -16.26 -20.87 -6.38
C GLY A 163 -16.33 -19.84 -7.51
N VAL A 164 -17.03 -18.73 -7.27
CA VAL A 164 -17.18 -17.63 -8.24
C VAL A 164 -15.84 -16.99 -8.62
N LEU A 165 -14.91 -16.86 -7.67
CA LEU A 165 -13.59 -16.27 -7.93
C LEU A 165 -12.67 -17.22 -8.71
N ARG A 166 -12.69 -18.53 -8.44
CA ARG A 166 -11.97 -19.57 -9.20
C ARG A 166 -12.44 -19.63 -10.65
N ASP A 167 -13.75 -19.55 -10.88
CA ASP A 167 -14.35 -19.66 -12.22
C ASP A 167 -14.31 -18.35 -13.02
N SER A 168 -13.86 -17.25 -12.42
CA SER A 168 -13.86 -15.90 -13.03
C SER A 168 -12.97 -15.74 -14.26
N GLY A 169 -11.87 -16.50 -14.34
CA GLY A 169 -10.78 -16.32 -15.30
C GLY A 169 -9.73 -15.27 -14.90
N LEU A 170 -9.91 -14.62 -13.75
CA LEU A 170 -8.93 -13.72 -13.13
C LEU A 170 -7.90 -14.52 -12.32
N LYS A 171 -6.77 -13.90 -11.94
CA LYS A 171 -5.76 -14.57 -11.10
C LYS A 171 -6.25 -14.64 -9.65
N PHE A 172 -6.52 -15.85 -9.17
CA PHE A 172 -7.07 -16.12 -7.83
C PHE A 172 -6.41 -17.33 -7.15
N THR A 173 -6.48 -17.38 -5.83
CA THR A 173 -6.16 -18.54 -4.97
C THR A 173 -6.95 -18.40 -3.66
N ASP A 174 -7.35 -19.54 -3.07
CA ASP A 174 -8.37 -19.62 -2.03
C ASP A 174 -8.05 -18.82 -0.74
N ASP A 175 -6.76 -18.62 -0.44
CA ASP A 175 -6.28 -17.77 0.67
C ASP A 175 -6.62 -16.28 0.50
N TRP A 176 -6.93 -15.84 -0.72
CA TRP A 176 -7.29 -14.45 -1.03
C TRP A 176 -8.79 -14.18 -0.88
N ALA A 177 -9.59 -15.17 -0.47
CA ALA A 177 -10.98 -14.99 -0.01
C ALA A 177 -11.08 -15.35 1.47
N SER A 178 -10.95 -14.34 2.34
CA SER A 178 -10.82 -14.51 3.79
C SER A 178 -11.43 -13.36 4.59
N VAL A 179 -11.72 -13.61 5.87
CA VAL A 179 -12.11 -12.56 6.82
C VAL A 179 -10.84 -11.92 7.38
N ILE A 180 -10.66 -10.61 7.20
CA ILE A 180 -9.48 -9.89 7.69
C ILE A 180 -9.62 -9.56 9.18
N SER A 181 -8.50 -9.49 9.91
CA SER A 181 -8.55 -9.01 11.29
C SER A 181 -8.83 -7.50 11.29
N GLY A 182 -9.59 -7.01 12.27
CA GLY A 182 -9.95 -5.60 12.32
C GLY A 182 -8.75 -4.65 12.53
N SER A 183 -7.64 -5.16 13.06
CA SER A 183 -6.37 -4.43 13.13
C SER A 183 -5.64 -4.37 11.78
N ASP A 184 -5.94 -5.26 10.85
CA ASP A 184 -5.42 -5.19 9.48
C ASP A 184 -6.31 -4.25 8.64
N GLU A 185 -7.62 -4.30 8.85
CA GLU A 185 -8.60 -3.32 8.32
C GLU A 185 -8.19 -1.88 8.71
N GLY A 186 -7.91 -1.64 10.01
CA GLY A 186 -7.43 -0.34 10.51
C GLY A 186 -6.02 0.04 10.01
N LEU A 187 -5.11 -0.93 9.89
CA LEU A 187 -3.79 -0.73 9.27
C LEU A 187 -3.91 -0.27 7.81
N TYR A 188 -4.78 -0.90 7.03
CA TYR A 188 -5.00 -0.52 5.63
C TYR A 188 -5.69 0.85 5.52
N ALA A 189 -6.63 1.20 6.41
CA ALA A 189 -7.20 2.55 6.52
C ALA A 189 -6.12 3.61 6.81
N TRP A 190 -5.18 3.30 7.70
CA TRP A 190 -4.01 4.15 7.98
C TRP A 190 -3.08 4.29 6.77
N VAL A 191 -2.88 3.23 5.97
CA VAL A 191 -2.06 3.28 4.75
C VAL A 191 -2.66 4.22 3.71
N ILE A 192 -3.95 4.10 3.38
CA ILE A 192 -4.55 4.97 2.34
C ILE A 192 -4.56 6.43 2.76
N ALA A 193 -4.88 6.73 4.02
CA ALA A 193 -4.90 8.11 4.50
C ALA A 193 -3.51 8.75 4.52
N ASN A 194 -2.48 8.01 4.95
CA ASN A 194 -1.10 8.54 4.92
C ASN A 194 -0.49 8.53 3.50
N TYR A 195 -0.96 7.67 2.59
CA TYR A 195 -0.63 7.79 1.17
C TYR A 195 -1.21 9.09 0.59
N ALA A 196 -2.50 9.34 0.82
CA ALA A 196 -3.20 10.50 0.28
C ALA A 196 -2.75 11.84 0.89
N LEU A 197 -2.31 11.83 2.16
CA LEU A 197 -1.65 12.97 2.82
C LEU A 197 -0.17 13.14 2.44
N GLY A 198 0.40 12.25 1.61
CA GLY A 198 1.81 12.30 1.19
C GLY A 198 2.84 11.97 2.28
N THR A 199 2.40 11.53 3.46
CA THR A 199 3.24 11.22 4.63
C THR A 199 3.79 9.79 4.61
N LEU A 200 3.13 8.86 3.90
CA LEU A 200 3.56 7.46 3.77
C LEU A 200 4.85 7.35 2.94
N GLY A 201 5.85 6.65 3.48
CA GLY A 201 7.20 6.61 2.93
C GLY A 201 8.07 7.82 3.32
N SER A 202 7.70 8.51 4.40
CA SER A 202 8.51 9.53 5.11
C SER A 202 8.63 9.20 6.61
N ASP A 203 9.12 10.15 7.42
CA ASP A 203 9.27 10.02 8.88
C ASP A 203 7.97 9.51 9.56
N PRO A 204 8.00 8.37 10.28
CA PRO A 204 6.85 7.84 11.01
C PRO A 204 6.17 8.84 11.96
N LEU A 205 6.91 9.82 12.51
CA LEU A 205 6.35 10.83 13.41
C LEU A 205 5.53 11.93 12.70
N GLN A 206 5.61 12.04 11.36
CA GLN A 206 4.76 12.96 10.58
C GLN A 206 3.43 12.32 10.15
N THR A 207 3.17 11.07 10.53
CA THR A 207 1.98 10.33 10.08
C THR A 207 0.76 10.68 10.92
N THR A 208 -0.41 10.70 10.27
CA THR A 208 -1.70 10.95 10.92
C THR A 208 -2.31 9.62 11.38
N GLY A 209 -2.77 9.57 12.63
CA GLY A 209 -3.53 8.43 13.15
C GLY A 209 -4.96 8.45 12.65
N ILE A 210 -5.57 7.29 12.47
CA ILE A 210 -6.89 7.11 11.87
C ILE A 210 -7.87 6.53 12.89
N ILE A 211 -9.09 7.06 12.89
CA ILE A 211 -10.25 6.47 13.54
C ILE A 211 -11.28 6.16 12.44
N GLU A 212 -11.40 4.89 12.03
CA GLU A 212 -12.45 4.48 11.09
C GLU A 212 -13.70 4.05 11.87
N LEU A 213 -14.88 4.47 11.40
CA LEU A 213 -16.17 4.04 11.91
C LEU A 213 -16.97 3.35 10.81
N GLY A 214 -17.01 2.02 10.86
CA GLY A 214 -17.82 1.19 9.98
C GLY A 214 -19.22 0.89 10.53
N GLY A 215 -19.94 0.01 9.82
CA GLY A 215 -21.29 -0.43 10.24
C GLY A 215 -21.30 -1.35 11.46
N ALA A 216 -20.29 -2.23 11.60
CA ALA A 216 -20.23 -3.26 12.65
C ALA A 216 -18.95 -3.25 13.53
N SER A 217 -17.98 -2.38 13.23
CA SER A 217 -16.87 -2.07 14.14
C SER A 217 -16.38 -0.62 13.95
N ALA A 218 -15.63 -0.14 14.94
CA ALA A 218 -14.70 0.96 14.77
C ALA A 218 -13.25 0.45 14.80
N GLN A 219 -12.30 1.27 14.35
CA GLN A 219 -10.87 0.97 14.31
C GLN A 219 -10.08 2.22 14.73
N VAL A 220 -9.08 2.06 15.61
CA VAL A 220 -8.16 3.12 16.02
C VAL A 220 -6.73 2.71 15.69
N THR A 221 -6.05 3.47 14.84
CA THR A 221 -4.75 3.09 14.26
C THR A 221 -3.77 4.25 14.16
N PHE A 222 -2.58 4.14 14.75
CA PHE A 222 -1.56 5.21 14.73
C PHE A 222 -0.14 4.68 14.94
N VAL A 223 0.89 5.42 14.50
CA VAL A 223 2.29 5.08 14.79
C VAL A 223 2.59 5.30 16.27
N SER A 224 3.20 4.31 16.94
CA SER A 224 3.62 4.43 18.34
C SER A 224 5.08 4.03 18.54
N ASN A 225 5.80 4.89 19.25
CA ASN A 225 7.16 4.65 19.72
C ASN A 225 7.20 3.88 21.06
N GLU A 226 6.06 3.69 21.72
CA GLU A 226 5.99 2.98 22.99
C GLU A 226 6.00 1.44 22.80
N PRO A 227 6.32 0.67 23.86
CA PRO A 227 6.13 -0.79 23.85
C PRO A 227 4.64 -1.12 23.79
N MET A 228 4.19 -1.72 22.68
CA MET A 228 2.81 -2.16 22.49
C MET A 228 2.67 -3.67 22.76
N PRO A 229 1.53 -4.14 23.30
CA PRO A 229 1.19 -5.56 23.31
C PRO A 229 1.19 -6.13 21.87
N PRO A 230 1.68 -7.37 21.64
CA PRO A 230 1.82 -7.94 20.30
C PRO A 230 0.51 -7.98 19.49
N GLU A 231 -0.62 -8.17 20.15
CA GLU A 231 -1.95 -8.29 19.54
C GLU A 231 -2.39 -7.01 18.80
N TYR A 232 -2.10 -5.83 19.38
CA TYR A 232 -2.36 -4.51 18.77
C TYR A 232 -1.19 -3.99 17.93
N SER A 233 -0.03 -4.62 18.02
CA SER A 233 1.16 -4.23 17.26
C SER A 233 1.06 -4.71 15.82
N ARG A 234 1.25 -3.79 14.87
CA ARG A 234 1.50 -4.10 13.46
C ARG A 234 2.81 -3.45 13.04
N THR A 235 3.61 -4.19 12.27
CA THR A 235 4.85 -3.67 11.68
C THR A 235 4.80 -3.84 10.18
N ILE A 236 4.84 -2.74 9.45
CA ILE A 236 4.94 -2.74 7.99
C ILE A 236 6.22 -2.05 7.55
N LYS A 237 6.73 -2.43 6.38
CA LYS A 237 7.79 -1.72 5.67
C LYS A 237 7.18 -1.13 4.40
N PHE A 238 7.40 0.15 4.15
CA PHE A 238 7.03 0.81 2.90
C PHE A 238 8.21 1.62 2.39
N ARG A 239 8.70 1.28 1.18
CA ARG A 239 9.97 1.78 0.63
C ARG A 239 11.13 1.53 1.63
N ASN A 240 11.76 2.59 2.12
CA ASN A 240 12.89 2.53 3.06
C ASN A 240 12.49 2.71 4.54
N PHE A 241 11.20 2.88 4.84
CA PHE A 241 10.72 3.16 6.18
C PHE A 241 9.98 1.97 6.78
N THR A 242 10.19 1.74 8.07
CA THR A 242 9.49 0.71 8.87
C THR A 242 8.61 1.41 9.88
N TYR A 243 7.31 1.14 9.85
CA TYR A 243 6.32 1.74 10.73
C TYR A 243 5.90 0.74 11.80
N ARG A 244 5.99 1.16 13.08
CA ARG A 244 5.44 0.45 14.23
C ARG A 244 4.11 1.09 14.58
N ILE A 245 3.04 0.37 14.31
CA ILE A 245 1.66 0.88 14.31
C ILE A 245 0.88 0.16 15.41
N TYR A 246 0.25 0.93 16.28
CA TYR A 246 -0.87 0.47 17.09
C TYR A 246 -2.08 0.35 16.17
N SER A 247 -2.77 -0.79 16.15
CA SER A 247 -4.08 -0.91 15.52
C SER A 247 -5.00 -1.82 16.33
N HIS A 248 -6.17 -1.32 16.67
CA HIS A 248 -7.18 -2.01 17.47
C HIS A 248 -8.56 -1.79 16.85
N SER A 249 -9.31 -2.88 16.64
CA SER A 249 -10.71 -2.82 16.21
C SER A 249 -11.65 -3.10 17.37
N LEU A 250 -12.54 -2.14 17.61
CA LEU A 250 -13.65 -2.24 18.54
C LEU A 250 -14.82 -2.89 17.79
N LEU A 251 -14.88 -4.22 17.80
CA LEU A 251 -16.00 -4.98 17.24
C LEU A 251 -17.31 -4.65 18.00
N GLN A 252 -18.45 -4.61 17.32
CA GLN A 252 -19.75 -4.12 17.80
C GLN A 252 -19.84 -2.59 18.04
N PHE A 253 -18.73 -1.84 18.09
CA PHE A 253 -18.73 -0.37 18.11
C PHE A 253 -18.92 0.27 16.72
N GLY A 254 -19.56 -0.46 15.79
CA GLY A 254 -19.97 0.08 14.50
C GLY A 254 -21.30 0.82 14.60
N GLN A 255 -21.49 1.84 13.77
CA GLN A 255 -22.63 2.76 13.88
C GLN A 255 -24.00 2.08 13.70
N ASN A 256 -24.09 0.97 12.95
CA ASN A 256 -25.35 0.23 12.84
C ASN A 256 -25.58 -0.62 14.08
N VAL A 257 -24.62 -1.47 14.44
CA VAL A 257 -24.73 -2.36 15.61
C VAL A 257 -24.99 -1.57 16.90
N ALA A 258 -24.37 -0.40 17.07
CA ALA A 258 -24.63 0.47 18.21
C ALA A 258 -26.05 1.09 18.23
N PHE A 259 -26.65 1.37 17.07
CA PHE A 259 -28.06 1.79 16.97
C PHE A 259 -29.00 0.64 17.27
N ASP A 260 -28.72 -0.53 16.74
CA ASP A 260 -29.57 -1.71 16.87
C ASP A 260 -29.55 -2.18 18.36
N LEU A 261 -28.40 -2.16 19.03
CA LEU A 261 -28.25 -2.35 20.49
C LEU A 261 -28.96 -1.28 21.33
N LEU A 262 -28.98 -0.01 20.89
CA LEU A 262 -29.77 1.04 21.55
C LEU A 262 -31.26 0.68 21.50
N LEU A 263 -31.77 0.30 20.33
CA LEU A 263 -33.17 -0.07 20.11
C LEU A 263 -33.58 -1.28 20.97
N GLU A 264 -32.75 -2.33 21.02
CA GLU A 264 -32.94 -3.47 21.93
C GLU A 264 -33.02 -3.02 23.40
N SER A 265 -32.11 -2.12 23.82
CA SER A 265 -32.11 -1.61 25.20
C SER A 265 -33.34 -0.77 25.55
N LEU A 266 -33.93 -0.07 24.57
CA LEU A 266 -35.17 0.71 24.73
C LEU A 266 -36.37 -0.24 24.84
N VAL A 267 -36.45 -1.28 24.01
CA VAL A 267 -37.51 -2.31 24.08
C VAL A 267 -37.45 -3.06 25.42
N ALA A 268 -36.26 -3.49 25.85
CA ALA A 268 -36.06 -4.15 27.14
C ALA A 268 -36.51 -3.27 28.33
N ARG A 269 -36.22 -1.95 28.30
CA ARG A 269 -36.68 -1.00 29.32
C ARG A 269 -38.21 -0.81 29.28
N GLY A 270 -38.81 -0.77 28.09
CA GLY A 270 -40.27 -0.65 27.92
C GLY A 270 -41.03 -1.77 28.63
N HIS A 271 -40.55 -3.02 28.54
CA HIS A 271 -41.16 -4.17 29.22
C HIS A 271 -41.15 -4.09 30.76
N HIS A 272 -40.36 -3.19 31.36
CA HIS A 272 -40.34 -2.97 32.82
C HIS A 272 -41.28 -1.84 33.30
N GLN A 273 -41.99 -1.13 32.41
CA GLN A 273 -42.86 0.00 32.79
C GLN A 273 -44.27 -0.02 32.19
N ALA A 274 -45.03 -1.05 32.60
CA ALA A 274 -46.51 -1.02 32.69
C ALA A 274 -47.28 -1.06 31.33
N PRO A 275 -48.63 -0.96 31.30
CA PRO A 275 -49.45 -1.54 30.23
C PRO A 275 -49.55 -0.69 28.94
N GLU A 276 -50.27 -1.24 27.97
CA GLU A 276 -50.49 -0.72 26.61
C GLU A 276 -50.72 0.80 26.54
N SER A 277 -50.05 1.42 25.56
CA SER A 277 -50.10 2.84 25.14
C SER A 277 -48.98 3.80 25.57
N VAL A 278 -47.94 3.36 26.29
CA VAL A 278 -46.70 4.17 26.40
C VAL A 278 -45.95 4.11 25.07
N LYS A 279 -46.03 5.18 24.27
CA LYS A 279 -45.25 5.32 23.03
C LYS A 279 -43.77 5.45 23.37
N LEU A 280 -43.01 4.38 23.13
CA LEU A 280 -41.56 4.33 23.40
C LEU A 280 -40.86 5.49 22.68
N MET A 281 -40.29 6.40 23.47
CA MET A 281 -39.63 7.61 22.95
C MET A 281 -38.13 7.36 22.84
N ASP A 282 -37.65 7.10 21.62
CA ASP A 282 -36.23 7.09 21.30
C ASP A 282 -35.69 8.54 21.28
N PRO A 283 -34.75 8.92 22.17
CA PRO A 283 -34.13 10.24 22.17
C PRO A 283 -33.11 10.44 21.04
N CYS A 284 -32.77 9.39 20.28
CA CYS A 284 -31.82 9.41 19.18
C CYS A 284 -32.47 9.39 17.78
N SER A 285 -33.81 9.44 17.70
CA SER A 285 -34.57 9.66 16.47
C SER A 285 -35.13 11.10 16.40
N PRO A 286 -35.20 11.73 15.22
CA PRO A 286 -35.83 13.05 15.06
C PRO A 286 -37.31 13.08 15.44
N ARG A 287 -37.81 14.25 15.82
CA ARG A 287 -39.18 14.43 16.30
C ARG A 287 -40.22 14.05 15.24
N GLY A 288 -41.02 13.05 15.56
CA GLY A 288 -42.14 12.59 14.72
C GLY A 288 -41.82 11.43 13.76
N TYR A 289 -40.62 10.85 13.80
CA TYR A 289 -40.24 9.75 12.89
C TYR A 289 -41.06 8.45 13.13
N PRO A 290 -41.56 7.79 12.06
CA PRO A 290 -42.04 6.40 12.09
C PRO A 290 -40.93 5.42 11.63
N HIS A 291 -40.59 4.43 12.45
CA HIS A 291 -39.42 3.56 12.26
C HIS A 291 -39.44 2.66 10.99
N ASN A 292 -38.39 2.74 10.13
CA ASN A 292 -37.89 1.75 9.14
C ASN A 292 -36.40 2.10 8.74
N LEU A 293 -35.71 1.44 7.78
CA LEU A 293 -34.21 1.30 7.70
C LEU A 293 -33.62 1.30 6.23
N ILE A 294 -32.37 1.69 5.85
CA ILE A 294 -31.12 2.10 6.57
C ILE A 294 -30.10 3.02 5.75
N LYS A 295 -29.60 4.12 6.36
CA LYS A 295 -28.28 4.85 6.30
C LYS A 295 -27.60 5.39 4.98
N THR A 296 -27.35 6.73 4.93
CA THR A 296 -26.27 7.42 4.13
C THR A 296 -25.36 8.42 4.92
N LYS A 297 -25.22 9.70 4.49
CA LYS A 297 -23.99 10.57 4.59
C LYS A 297 -24.18 11.96 5.26
N PHE A 298 -23.24 12.29 6.15
CA PHE A 298 -23.42 13.13 7.36
C PHE A 298 -23.23 14.67 7.22
N PHE A 299 -24.16 15.44 7.82
CA PHE A 299 -24.23 16.89 8.18
C PHE A 299 -23.57 18.04 7.39
N GLY A 300 -22.58 17.84 6.52
CA GLY A 300 -21.96 18.94 5.76
C GLY A 300 -21.06 19.90 6.58
N LEU A 301 -20.59 19.46 7.75
CA LEU A 301 -19.58 20.18 8.53
C LEU A 301 -18.23 20.25 7.78
N PRO A 302 -17.41 21.30 7.98
CA PRO A 302 -16.08 21.38 7.37
C PRO A 302 -15.13 20.31 7.95
N PRO A 303 -14.11 19.85 7.19
CA PRO A 303 -13.17 18.79 7.63
C PRO A 303 -12.36 19.04 8.90
N LYS A 304 -12.47 20.22 9.54
CA LYS A 304 -11.85 20.60 10.81
C LYS A 304 -12.83 21.32 11.76
N ALA A 305 -14.10 20.93 11.73
CA ALA A 305 -15.06 21.33 12.77
C ALA A 305 -14.65 20.73 14.13
N PHE A 306 -14.92 21.43 15.23
CA PHE A 306 -14.70 20.88 16.57
C PHE A 306 -15.76 19.84 16.95
N LEU A 307 -15.50 19.01 17.96
CA LEU A 307 -16.51 18.12 18.52
C LEU A 307 -17.67 18.91 19.17
N SER A 308 -17.41 20.12 19.67
CA SER A 308 -18.42 21.07 20.10
C SER A 308 -19.34 21.55 18.96
N ASP A 309 -18.80 21.81 17.77
CA ASP A 309 -19.60 22.16 16.58
C ASP A 309 -20.49 20.99 16.16
N LEU A 310 -19.94 19.76 16.17
CA LEU A 310 -20.69 18.53 15.91
C LEU A 310 -21.82 18.31 16.93
N MET A 311 -21.54 18.52 18.22
CA MET A 311 -22.54 18.44 19.30
C MET A 311 -23.68 19.45 19.08
N ALA A 312 -23.35 20.70 18.72
CA ALA A 312 -24.33 21.75 18.46
C ALA A 312 -25.18 21.46 17.21
N ALA A 313 -24.56 21.04 16.10
CA ALA A 313 -25.24 20.69 14.87
C ALA A 313 -26.15 19.47 15.04
N GLY A 314 -25.64 18.40 15.68
CA GLY A 314 -26.41 17.19 15.97
C GLY A 314 -27.62 17.48 16.86
N LYS A 315 -27.44 18.26 17.94
CA LYS A 315 -28.56 18.69 18.79
C LYS A 315 -29.60 19.48 17.99
N SER A 316 -29.17 20.48 17.21
CA SER A 316 -30.07 21.31 16.41
C SER A 316 -30.89 20.48 15.42
N PHE A 317 -30.31 19.43 14.83
CA PHE A 317 -30.99 18.49 13.95
C PHE A 317 -31.97 17.57 14.69
N CYS A 318 -31.59 17.02 15.85
CA CYS A 318 -32.46 16.18 16.68
C CYS A 318 -33.71 16.92 17.20
N GLU A 319 -33.61 18.23 17.41
CA GLU A 319 -34.72 19.06 17.91
C GLU A 319 -35.71 19.53 16.81
N GLU A 320 -35.36 19.38 15.52
CA GLU A 320 -36.18 19.79 14.37
C GLU A 320 -37.18 18.70 13.95
N ASP A 321 -38.37 19.12 13.48
CA ASP A 321 -39.46 18.22 13.12
C ASP A 321 -39.21 17.45 11.81
N TRP A 322 -39.63 16.18 11.76
CA TRP A 322 -39.37 15.28 10.64
C TRP A 322 -39.82 15.82 9.27
N SER A 323 -40.98 16.47 9.20
CA SER A 323 -41.47 17.10 7.96
C SER A 323 -40.55 18.20 7.44
N SER A 324 -39.99 19.01 8.35
CA SER A 324 -39.04 20.07 8.02
C SER A 324 -37.72 19.48 7.54
N LEU A 325 -37.19 18.47 8.23
CA LEU A 325 -35.98 17.76 7.82
C LEU A 325 -36.10 17.17 6.41
N LYS A 326 -37.21 16.52 6.08
CA LYS A 326 -37.42 15.97 4.73
C LYS A 326 -37.51 17.04 3.64
N SER A 327 -38.13 18.19 3.94
CA SER A 327 -38.15 19.33 2.99
C SER A 327 -36.77 20.00 2.83
N LYS A 328 -35.89 19.86 3.82
CA LYS A 328 -34.55 20.47 3.89
C LYS A 328 -33.48 19.59 3.24
N TYR A 329 -33.68 18.27 3.24
CA TYR A 329 -32.76 17.28 2.66
C TYR A 329 -33.45 16.31 1.67
N PRO A 330 -34.14 16.79 0.62
CA PRO A 330 -34.93 15.96 -0.29
C PRO A 330 -34.12 15.01 -1.19
N SER A 331 -32.78 15.05 -1.12
CA SER A 331 -31.86 14.16 -1.85
C SER A 331 -31.29 13.02 -1.00
N LEU A 332 -31.69 12.92 0.27
CA LEU A 332 -31.36 11.81 1.17
C LEU A 332 -32.58 10.88 1.29
N GLN A 333 -32.36 9.59 1.51
CA GLN A 333 -33.46 8.66 1.81
C GLN A 333 -33.94 8.89 3.25
N GLU A 334 -35.22 8.58 3.54
CA GLU A 334 -35.81 8.74 4.89
C GLU A 334 -35.12 7.82 5.91
N GLU A 335 -34.67 6.68 5.41
CA GLU A 335 -33.82 5.64 5.97
C GLU A 335 -32.45 6.15 6.46
N ASP A 336 -31.98 7.25 5.89
CA ASP A 336 -30.68 7.86 6.18
C ASP A 336 -30.85 8.95 7.24
N LEU A 337 -31.79 9.83 6.94
CA LEU A 337 -31.99 11.10 7.59
C LEU A 337 -32.44 10.92 9.05
N HIS A 338 -33.16 9.84 9.38
CA HIS A 338 -33.47 9.52 10.77
C HIS A 338 -32.22 9.11 11.58
N ARG A 339 -31.28 8.37 10.97
CA ARG A 339 -30.09 7.88 11.68
C ARG A 339 -29.13 9.00 12.07
N TYR A 340 -29.18 10.17 11.41
CA TYR A 340 -28.19 11.23 11.64
C TYR A 340 -28.20 11.76 13.08
N CYS A 341 -29.37 11.83 13.73
CA CYS A 341 -29.47 12.24 15.13
C CYS A 341 -28.68 11.29 16.05
N PHE A 342 -28.95 9.99 15.98
CA PHE A 342 -28.14 8.95 16.62
C PHE A 342 -26.67 9.06 16.23
N SER A 343 -26.35 9.17 14.94
CA SER A 343 -24.97 9.20 14.46
C SER A 343 -24.17 10.35 15.07
N SER A 344 -24.74 11.55 15.28
CA SER A 344 -24.07 12.61 16.07
C SER A 344 -23.81 12.21 17.51
N ALA A 345 -24.82 11.71 18.23
CA ALA A 345 -24.68 11.33 19.62
C ALA A 345 -23.64 10.21 19.79
N TYR A 346 -23.65 9.22 18.89
CA TYR A 346 -22.74 8.09 18.93
C TYR A 346 -21.31 8.44 18.53
N ILE A 347 -21.09 9.25 17.49
CA ILE A 347 -19.75 9.73 17.11
C ILE A 347 -19.17 10.58 18.24
N LEU A 348 -19.97 11.44 18.88
CA LEU A 348 -19.54 12.24 20.02
C LEU A 348 -19.17 11.37 21.22
N ALA A 349 -20.00 10.39 21.60
CA ALA A 349 -19.73 9.49 22.73
C ALA A 349 -18.54 8.53 22.46
N LEU A 350 -18.31 8.15 21.21
CA LEU A 350 -17.14 7.36 20.82
C LEU A 350 -15.85 8.19 20.93
N LEU A 351 -15.85 9.42 20.42
CA LEU A 351 -14.64 10.27 20.39
C LEU A 351 -14.36 10.93 21.75
N HIS A 352 -15.36 11.56 22.36
CA HIS A 352 -15.21 12.26 23.64
C HIS A 352 -15.20 11.29 24.83
N ASP A 353 -16.32 10.59 25.07
CA ASP A 353 -16.50 9.83 26.32
C ASP A 353 -15.67 8.54 26.34
N SER A 354 -15.50 7.88 25.19
CA SER A 354 -14.84 6.56 25.10
C SER A 354 -13.35 6.64 24.76
N LEU A 355 -12.94 7.60 23.91
CA LEU A 355 -11.53 7.79 23.50
C LEU A 355 -10.84 9.00 24.16
N GLY A 356 -11.56 9.80 24.97
CA GLY A 356 -10.98 10.87 25.79
C GLY A 356 -10.53 12.11 25.01
N ILE A 357 -11.02 12.31 23.79
CA ILE A 357 -10.68 13.46 22.94
C ILE A 357 -11.41 14.71 23.44
N ALA A 358 -10.73 15.84 23.63
CA ALA A 358 -11.38 17.06 24.14
C ALA A 358 -12.37 17.66 23.12
N LEU A 359 -13.42 18.34 23.59
CA LEU A 359 -14.45 18.91 22.71
C LEU A 359 -13.91 20.00 21.77
N ASP A 360 -12.80 20.62 22.16
CA ASP A 360 -12.05 21.70 21.52
C ASP A 360 -10.69 21.23 20.94
N ASP A 361 -10.48 19.92 20.77
CA ASP A 361 -9.21 19.36 20.26
C ASP A 361 -9.05 19.59 18.73
N ASP A 362 -8.15 20.51 18.36
CA ASP A 362 -7.90 20.94 16.97
C ASP A 362 -7.15 19.91 16.10
N ARG A 363 -6.70 18.82 16.71
CA ARG A 363 -5.93 17.74 16.06
C ARG A 363 -6.80 16.73 15.33
N ILE A 364 -8.13 16.81 15.48
CA ILE A 364 -9.10 15.95 14.80
C ILE A 364 -9.51 16.57 13.46
N GLY A 365 -9.28 15.85 12.37
CA GLY A 365 -9.94 16.08 11.09
C GLY A 365 -11.02 15.04 10.81
N TYR A 366 -11.93 15.34 9.87
CA TYR A 366 -12.95 14.41 9.38
C TYR A 366 -12.90 14.34 7.86
N ALA A 367 -12.79 13.14 7.29
CA ALA A 367 -12.67 12.97 5.85
C ALA A 367 -13.21 11.62 5.36
N ASN A 368 -13.65 11.57 4.11
CA ASN A 368 -13.89 10.35 3.34
C ASN A 368 -13.11 10.33 2.00
N GLN A 369 -12.42 11.43 1.69
CA GLN A 369 -11.44 11.58 0.62
C GLN A 369 -10.40 12.64 1.05
N VAL A 370 -9.17 12.54 0.55
CA VAL A 370 -8.20 13.65 0.53
C VAL A 370 -7.93 13.96 -0.93
N GLU A 371 -8.13 15.24 -1.32
CA GLU A 371 -8.18 15.65 -2.73
C GLU A 371 -9.16 14.74 -3.51
N ASN A 372 -8.65 14.01 -4.51
CA ASN A 372 -9.42 13.06 -5.32
C ASN A 372 -9.24 11.60 -4.88
N ILE A 373 -8.55 11.31 -3.77
CA ILE A 373 -8.24 9.95 -3.32
C ILE A 373 -9.26 9.53 -2.24
N PRO A 374 -10.11 8.52 -2.47
CA PRO A 374 -11.03 8.00 -1.46
C PRO A 374 -10.28 7.40 -0.26
N LEU A 375 -10.82 7.58 0.94
CA LEU A 375 -10.25 7.01 2.17
C LEU A 375 -10.96 5.69 2.52
N ASP A 376 -10.78 4.68 1.69
CA ASP A 376 -11.27 3.33 1.94
C ASP A 376 -10.09 2.36 2.14
N TRP A 377 -10.14 1.54 3.20
CA TRP A 377 -9.08 0.60 3.55
C TRP A 377 -8.74 -0.37 2.39
N ALA A 378 -9.70 -0.68 1.51
CA ALA A 378 -9.46 -1.53 0.34
C ALA A 378 -8.35 -0.99 -0.59
N LEU A 379 -8.24 0.34 -0.72
CA LEU A 379 -7.16 1.00 -1.48
C LEU A 379 -5.81 0.84 -0.75
N GLY A 380 -5.80 0.95 0.58
CA GLY A 380 -4.60 0.78 1.40
C GLY A 380 -4.07 -0.66 1.39
N ALA A 381 -4.97 -1.65 1.37
CA ALA A 381 -4.64 -3.05 1.18
C ALA A 381 -3.96 -3.26 -0.18
N PHE A 382 -4.56 -2.73 -1.26
CA PHE A 382 -4.00 -2.79 -2.61
C PHE A 382 -2.63 -2.10 -2.74
N ILE A 383 -2.43 -0.96 -2.09
CA ILE A 383 -1.13 -0.26 -2.05
C ILE A 383 -0.03 -1.14 -1.42
N LEU A 384 -0.30 -1.77 -0.26
CA LEU A 384 0.69 -2.65 0.38
C LEU A 384 0.94 -3.93 -0.43
N GLN A 385 -0.12 -4.50 -1.00
CA GLN A 385 -0.05 -5.74 -1.78
C GLN A 385 0.82 -5.55 -3.04
N SER A 386 0.44 -4.58 -3.88
CA SER A 386 1.11 -4.33 -5.18
C SER A 386 2.54 -3.80 -5.02
N THR A 387 2.87 -3.11 -3.92
CA THR A 387 4.28 -2.77 -3.61
C THR A 387 5.08 -4.00 -3.16
N ALA A 388 4.53 -4.86 -2.30
CA ALA A 388 5.20 -6.08 -1.85
C ALA A 388 5.40 -7.12 -2.97
N GLU A 389 4.55 -7.12 -4.00
CA GLU A 389 4.76 -7.92 -5.23
C GLU A 389 5.91 -7.38 -6.07
N LEU A 390 6.00 -6.06 -6.24
CA LEU A 390 7.06 -5.43 -7.03
C LEU A 390 8.45 -5.58 -6.36
N ASP A 391 8.53 -5.51 -5.03
CA ASP A 391 9.76 -5.82 -4.28
C ASP A 391 10.23 -7.28 -4.54
N LYS A 392 9.30 -8.23 -4.72
CA LYS A 392 9.60 -9.64 -5.09
C LYS A 392 10.04 -9.76 -6.55
N GLU A 393 9.34 -9.12 -7.50
CA GLU A 393 9.74 -9.09 -8.91
C GLU A 393 11.14 -8.47 -9.08
N HIS A 394 11.43 -7.38 -8.37
CA HIS A 394 12.68 -6.63 -8.51
C HIS A 394 13.87 -7.35 -7.84
N SER A 395 13.68 -7.98 -6.68
CA SER A 395 14.72 -8.82 -6.06
C SER A 395 15.03 -10.08 -6.88
N GLY A 396 14.02 -10.71 -7.48
CA GLY A 396 14.20 -11.80 -8.46
C GLY A 396 14.93 -11.34 -9.73
N TRP A 397 14.63 -10.14 -10.24
CA TRP A 397 15.36 -9.55 -11.36
C TRP A 397 16.83 -9.27 -11.04
N PHE A 398 17.14 -8.73 -9.86
CA PHE A 398 18.53 -8.56 -9.41
C PHE A 398 19.27 -9.90 -9.34
N ALA A 399 18.66 -10.95 -8.77
CA ALA A 399 19.27 -12.28 -8.71
C ALA A 399 19.59 -12.83 -10.13
N ASN A 400 18.68 -12.64 -11.09
CA ASN A 400 18.89 -13.05 -12.48
C ASN A 400 19.92 -12.17 -13.22
N MET A 401 20.04 -10.88 -12.90
CA MET A 401 21.07 -9.99 -13.47
C MET A 401 22.48 -10.34 -12.97
N PHE A 402 22.58 -10.97 -11.80
CA PHE A 402 23.81 -11.55 -11.25
C PHE A 402 23.96 -13.05 -11.55
N SER A 403 23.33 -13.59 -12.60
CA SER A 403 23.61 -14.96 -13.06
C SER A 403 25.09 -15.13 -13.42
N GLU A 404 25.58 -16.38 -13.34
CA GLU A 404 26.95 -16.76 -13.69
C GLU A 404 27.40 -16.12 -15.02
N ASP A 405 26.58 -16.18 -16.08
CA ASP A 405 26.91 -15.67 -17.43
C ASP A 405 27.27 -14.18 -17.45
N SER A 406 26.55 -13.37 -16.66
CA SER A 406 26.73 -11.92 -16.55
C SER A 406 28.06 -11.57 -15.89
N LEU A 407 28.37 -12.25 -14.78
CA LEU A 407 29.64 -12.11 -14.07
C LEU A 407 30.80 -12.69 -14.87
N ILE A 408 30.61 -13.80 -15.55
CA ILE A 408 31.60 -14.42 -16.45
C ILE A 408 31.99 -13.47 -17.59
N LEU A 409 31.02 -12.78 -18.23
CA LEU A 409 31.32 -11.78 -19.27
C LEU A 409 32.14 -10.60 -18.72
N LEU A 410 31.78 -10.09 -17.54
CA LEU A 410 32.50 -8.99 -16.89
C LEU A 410 33.92 -9.41 -16.48
N LEU A 411 34.10 -10.64 -15.99
CA LEU A 411 35.40 -11.22 -15.65
C LEU A 411 36.26 -11.46 -16.91
N PHE A 412 35.67 -11.91 -18.03
CA PHE A 412 36.38 -12.00 -19.30
C PHE A 412 36.82 -10.62 -19.81
N PHE A 413 35.99 -9.59 -19.70
CA PHE A 413 36.35 -8.23 -20.11
C PHE A 413 37.44 -7.63 -19.20
N ALA A 414 37.34 -7.82 -17.89
CA ALA A 414 38.37 -7.42 -16.94
C ALA A 414 39.71 -8.16 -17.17
N PHE A 415 39.67 -9.48 -17.43
CA PHE A 415 40.83 -10.28 -17.79
C PHE A 415 41.45 -9.82 -19.12
N PHE A 416 40.63 -9.51 -20.14
CA PHE A 416 41.10 -8.94 -21.40
C PHE A 416 41.82 -7.60 -21.17
N ILE A 417 41.25 -6.69 -20.38
CA ILE A 417 41.90 -5.43 -19.97
C ILE A 417 43.23 -5.72 -19.23
N LEU A 418 43.29 -6.74 -18.37
CA LEU A 418 44.52 -7.13 -17.66
C LEU A 418 45.59 -7.69 -18.59
N VAL A 419 45.22 -8.49 -19.60
CA VAL A 419 46.13 -8.98 -20.66
C VAL A 419 46.61 -7.82 -21.54
N MET A 420 45.72 -6.91 -21.91
CA MET A 420 46.06 -5.67 -22.64
C MET A 420 47.04 -4.80 -21.85
N PHE A 421 46.77 -4.58 -20.57
CA PHE A 421 47.59 -3.74 -19.69
C PHE A 421 48.93 -4.38 -19.33
N THR A 422 49.02 -5.71 -19.21
CA THR A 422 50.29 -6.42 -19.00
C THR A 422 51.13 -6.52 -20.27
N ALA A 423 50.50 -6.69 -21.44
CA ALA A 423 51.17 -6.57 -22.74
C ALA A 423 51.74 -5.16 -22.94
N TRP A 424 50.98 -4.11 -22.58
CA TRP A 424 51.40 -2.71 -22.65
C TRP A 424 52.50 -2.39 -21.62
N ARG A 425 52.39 -2.82 -20.36
CA ARG A 425 53.45 -2.67 -19.34
C ARG A 425 54.77 -3.32 -19.74
N LYS A 426 54.74 -4.39 -20.54
CA LYS A 426 55.94 -5.07 -21.04
C LYS A 426 56.71 -4.24 -22.08
N ASP A 427 56.11 -3.17 -22.58
CA ASP A 427 56.71 -2.16 -23.49
C ASP A 427 57.14 -0.88 -22.75
N GLN A 428 56.80 -0.74 -21.44
CA GLN A 428 57.11 0.43 -20.60
C GLN A 428 57.73 0.10 -19.23
N SER A 429 58.48 -0.99 -19.11
CA SER A 429 59.17 -1.35 -17.86
C SER A 429 60.43 -0.50 -17.61
N GLY A 430 60.25 0.79 -17.31
CA GLY A 430 61.30 1.73 -16.95
C GLY A 430 60.81 2.84 -16.02
N SER A 431 61.54 3.09 -14.93
CA SER A 431 61.39 4.16 -13.92
C SER A 431 60.18 4.13 -12.94
N SER A 432 60.50 3.78 -11.69
CA SER A 432 60.17 4.48 -10.42
C SER A 432 58.74 4.95 -10.03
N THR A 433 58.11 4.18 -9.13
CA THR A 433 57.69 4.54 -7.74
C THR A 433 57.24 5.98 -7.37
N THR A 434 56.07 6.08 -6.72
CA THR A 434 55.65 6.86 -5.49
C THR A 434 54.15 7.24 -5.57
N SER A 435 53.40 7.69 -4.55
CA SER A 435 53.38 7.43 -3.09
C SER A 435 52.18 8.19 -2.45
N SER A 436 51.24 7.52 -1.79
CA SER A 436 50.26 8.09 -0.82
C SER A 436 49.50 6.92 -0.17
N LYS A 437 49.29 6.73 1.15
CA LYS A 437 49.24 7.51 2.41
C LYS A 437 47.82 7.70 2.97
N ASN A 438 47.72 7.29 4.24
CA ASN A 438 46.77 7.68 5.29
C ASN A 438 45.34 7.11 5.24
N LEU A 439 45.11 6.16 6.15
CA LEU A 439 43.83 5.70 6.65
C LEU A 439 43.66 6.28 8.07
N CYS A 440 42.49 6.83 8.44
CA CYS A 440 42.26 7.28 9.82
C CYS A 440 40.80 7.10 10.29
N THR A 441 40.65 6.12 11.18
CA THR A 441 39.64 5.90 12.23
C THR A 441 38.54 6.94 12.45
N LEU A 442 37.30 6.47 12.57
CA LEU A 442 36.19 7.18 13.21
C LEU A 442 35.42 6.21 14.15
N CYS A 443 35.38 6.50 15.46
CA CYS A 443 34.51 5.79 16.41
C CYS A 443 34.39 6.58 17.73
N CYS A 444 33.18 6.98 18.12
CA CYS A 444 32.89 7.39 19.50
C CYS A 444 31.37 7.39 19.81
N LEU A 445 30.97 6.38 20.61
CA LEU A 445 29.92 6.38 21.65
C LEU A 445 28.82 7.46 21.67
N VAL A 446 27.55 7.00 21.68
CA VAL A 446 26.36 7.77 22.10
C VAL A 446 25.80 7.18 23.41
N PRO A 447 25.53 7.97 24.47
CA PRO A 447 25.02 7.45 25.73
C PRO A 447 23.48 7.60 25.92
N ARG A 448 22.85 6.49 26.34
CA ARG A 448 21.64 6.37 27.20
C ARG A 448 20.40 7.23 26.89
N ALA A 449 19.33 6.54 26.51
CA ALA A 449 17.95 7.01 26.73
C ALA A 449 17.54 6.89 28.20
N LYS A 450 16.58 7.72 28.65
CA LYS A 450 15.63 7.34 29.72
C LYS A 450 14.37 8.22 29.76
N ASP A 451 13.36 7.64 30.42
CA ASP A 451 12.14 8.22 30.99
C ASP A 451 11.04 8.70 30.02
N ALA A 452 9.95 7.93 30.00
CA ALA A 452 8.70 8.21 29.29
C ALA A 452 7.62 8.63 30.29
N ILE A 453 6.80 9.63 29.93
CA ILE A 453 5.59 10.02 30.68
C ILE A 453 4.49 10.37 29.67
N LEU A 454 3.31 9.77 29.84
CA LEU A 454 2.06 10.08 29.13
C LEU A 454 1.57 11.51 29.43
N ARG A 455 2.16 12.55 28.80
CA ARG A 455 1.62 13.92 28.76
C ARG A 455 1.96 14.64 27.44
N ARG A 456 0.91 15.17 26.79
CA ARG A 456 0.88 16.16 25.68
C ARG A 456 1.30 15.72 24.27
N GLY A 457 0.29 15.32 23.49
CA GLY A 457 -0.03 15.96 22.19
C GLY A 457 1.04 16.04 21.10
N GLN A 458 1.26 14.94 20.37
CA GLN A 458 1.98 14.93 19.09
C GLN A 458 1.32 14.06 17.99
N ILE A 459 0.11 13.53 18.19
CA ILE A 459 -0.61 12.74 17.19
C ILE A 459 -1.77 13.56 16.64
N ASN A 460 -1.78 13.80 15.34
CA ASN A 460 -2.96 14.24 14.59
C ASN A 460 -3.86 13.03 14.33
N LEU A 461 -5.18 13.22 14.35
CA LEU A 461 -6.16 12.17 14.17
C LEU A 461 -7.12 12.53 13.02
N MET A 462 -7.51 11.54 12.21
CA MET A 462 -8.51 11.72 11.16
C MET A 462 -9.62 10.67 11.29
N GLY A 463 -10.85 11.15 11.48
CA GLY A 463 -12.07 10.34 11.50
C GLY A 463 -12.54 10.00 10.10
N LEU A 464 -12.56 8.70 9.77
CA LEU A 464 -13.15 8.17 8.54
C LEU A 464 -14.60 7.75 8.83
N LEU A 465 -15.54 8.59 8.41
CA LEU A 465 -16.97 8.36 8.54
C LEU A 465 -17.54 7.88 7.19
N LYS A 466 -17.78 6.56 7.10
CA LYS A 466 -18.29 5.86 5.89
C LYS A 466 -19.82 5.89 5.76
#